data_AF-A0A0C5VUZ3-F1
#
_entry.id   AF-A0A0C5VUZ3-F1
#
_cell.length_a   1.000
_cell.length_b   1.000
_cell.length_c   1.000
_cell.angle_alpha   90.00
_cell.angle_beta   90.00
_cell.angle_gamma   90.00
#
_symmetry.space_group_name_H-M   'P 1'
#
loop_
_entity.id
_entity.type
_entity.pdbx_description
1 polymer ?
#
loop_
_entity_poly.entity_id
_entity_poly.type
_entity_poly.pdbx_seq_one_letter_code
_entity_poly.pdbx_strand_id
1 'polypeptide(L)'
;MKNILIFATLVLLGQYALAVDYSNPNDSIYTPTESTNRCDEFLANSKAECQEYNRQAAEAGCIGLTEEALAILKDKKLVAGCIFKDFKLQFTFTCKCGCFHPSTDILTSTGQTSVDKIVAAPDMYEVHAFTAEGQYSNLFNDVYDVTRGDNLEPLVAISAGGRDVKVTASHPVLVLAQGDSDITVVKAKDLDPALHQLVLAGGDAVVIDSLDKNVPYYGRVYNFSTGTEESDMADHIVSANGLLMGDLYLQNTLGKEAAAIQARQ
;
A
#
# COMPACT_ATOMS: atom_id res chain seq x y z
N MET A 1 -42.87 30.10 37.96
CA MET A 1 -42.86 29.00 36.98
C MET A 1 -42.44 29.58 35.64
N LYS A 2 -41.16 29.45 35.26
CA LYS A 2 -40.60 29.94 34.00
C LYS A 2 -40.36 28.74 33.09
N ASN A 3 -41.07 28.69 31.97
CA ASN A 3 -40.87 27.68 30.93
C ASN A 3 -39.56 27.97 30.19
N ILE A 4 -38.63 27.03 30.24
CA ILE A 4 -37.40 27.05 29.44
C ILE A 4 -37.69 26.20 28.19
N LEU A 5 -37.83 26.86 27.05
CA LEU A 5 -37.82 26.23 25.73
C LEU A 5 -36.37 25.85 25.40
N ILE A 6 -36.09 24.55 25.28
CA ILE A 6 -34.81 24.05 24.78
C ILE A 6 -34.95 23.89 23.25
N PHE A 7 -34.26 24.74 22.50
CA PHE A 7 -34.08 24.58 21.05
C PHE A 7 -33.04 23.49 20.79
N ALA A 8 -33.49 22.33 20.29
CA ALA A 8 -32.60 21.33 19.74
C ALA A 8 -32.06 21.83 18.39
N THR A 9 -30.77 22.17 18.37
CA THR A 9 -30.07 22.53 17.12
C THR A 9 -29.60 21.24 16.47
N LEU A 10 -30.25 20.85 15.38
CA LEU A 10 -29.88 19.70 14.57
C LEU A 10 -28.63 20.07 13.75
N VAL A 11 -27.46 19.61 14.16
CA VAL A 11 -26.22 19.76 13.39
C VAL A 11 -26.21 18.68 12.30
N LEU A 12 -26.54 19.07 11.08
CA LEU A 12 -26.30 18.26 9.88
C LEU A 12 -24.79 18.26 9.60
N LEU A 13 -24.12 17.18 9.97
CA LEU A 13 -22.77 16.88 9.49
C LEU A 13 -22.86 16.56 8.00
N GLY A 14 -22.51 17.54 7.17
CA GLY A 14 -22.29 17.34 5.74
C GLY A 14 -21.11 16.40 5.55
N GLN A 15 -21.38 15.22 4.99
CA GLN A 15 -20.33 14.35 4.48
C GLN A 15 -19.69 15.04 3.28
N TYR A 16 -18.54 15.68 3.50
CA TYR A 16 -17.63 16.01 2.42
C TYR A 16 -16.98 14.70 1.96
N ALA A 17 -17.66 13.99 1.06
CA ALA A 17 -16.96 13.08 0.18
C ALA A 17 -16.03 13.94 -0.68
N LEU A 18 -14.73 13.88 -0.41
CA LEU A 18 -13.72 14.28 -1.38
C LEU A 18 -13.84 13.29 -2.54
N ALA A 19 -14.79 13.56 -3.44
CA ALA A 19 -14.78 12.97 -4.75
C ALA A 19 -13.49 13.45 -5.40
N VAL A 20 -12.51 12.55 -5.49
CA VAL A 20 -11.38 12.74 -6.39
C VAL A 20 -11.98 13.01 -7.76
N ASP A 21 -11.67 14.15 -8.36
CA ASP A 21 -12.16 14.50 -9.69
C ASP A 21 -11.44 13.62 -10.71
N TYR A 22 -12.01 12.45 -10.97
CA TYR A 22 -11.52 11.46 -11.92
C TYR A 22 -11.58 11.94 -13.39
N SER A 23 -11.91 13.22 -13.65
CA SER A 23 -12.07 13.77 -15.00
C SER A 23 -10.97 14.74 -15.43
N ASN A 24 -9.94 15.01 -14.60
CA ASN A 24 -8.84 15.91 -14.96
C ASN A 24 -7.72 15.18 -15.73
N PRO A 25 -7.57 15.39 -17.05
CA PRO A 25 -6.55 14.73 -17.87
C PRO A 25 -5.14 15.28 -17.67
N ASN A 26 -4.97 16.37 -16.92
CA ASN A 26 -3.65 16.95 -16.59
C ASN A 26 -3.10 16.45 -15.26
N ASP A 27 -3.80 15.55 -14.58
CA ASP A 27 -3.30 14.91 -13.36
C ASP A 27 -2.24 13.87 -13.73
N SER A 28 -1.02 14.02 -13.21
CA SER A 28 0.13 13.12 -13.47
C SER A 28 -0.11 11.66 -13.02
N ILE A 29 -1.25 11.41 -12.38
CA ILE A 29 -1.80 10.13 -11.98
C ILE A 29 -2.14 9.23 -13.19
N TYR A 30 -2.36 9.79 -14.39
CA TYR A 30 -2.82 9.04 -15.59
C TYR A 30 -1.85 8.96 -16.77
N THR A 31 -0.62 9.43 -16.66
CA THR A 31 0.40 9.11 -17.67
C THR A 31 1.01 7.76 -17.32
N PRO A 32 0.62 6.64 -17.98
CA PRO A 32 1.56 5.53 -18.08
C PRO A 32 2.82 6.12 -18.69
N THR A 33 3.95 5.97 -18.00
CA THR A 33 5.24 6.52 -18.47
C THR A 33 5.67 5.95 -19.82
N GLU A 34 4.94 4.95 -20.33
CA GLU A 34 5.02 4.47 -21.70
C GLU A 34 3.59 4.37 -22.27
N SER A 35 3.30 5.13 -23.33
CA SER A 35 1.98 5.22 -23.96
C SER A 35 1.49 3.88 -24.56
N THR A 36 2.40 2.93 -24.74
CA THR A 36 2.26 1.67 -25.49
C THR A 36 1.33 0.61 -24.86
N ASN A 37 0.79 0.84 -23.66
CA ASN A 37 -0.12 -0.09 -22.96
C ASN A 37 -1.62 0.18 -23.20
N ARG A 38 -1.98 1.15 -24.05
CA ARG A 38 -3.39 1.48 -24.36
C ARG A 38 -3.90 0.64 -25.53
N CYS A 39 -5.16 0.21 -25.49
CA CYS A 39 -5.79 -0.58 -26.56
C CYS A 39 -5.57 0.04 -27.97
N ASP A 40 -5.67 1.37 -28.04
CA ASP A 40 -5.60 2.14 -29.29
C ASP A 40 -4.16 2.22 -29.84
N GLU A 41 -3.15 1.97 -29.00
CA GLU A 41 -1.73 1.95 -29.38
C GLU A 41 -1.18 0.53 -29.57
N PHE A 42 -1.69 -0.45 -28.80
CA PHE A 42 -1.21 -1.84 -28.80
C PHE A 42 -1.88 -2.71 -29.89
N LEU A 43 -3.18 -2.53 -30.14
CA LEU A 43 -3.95 -3.39 -31.05
C LEU A 43 -4.36 -2.71 -32.36
N ALA A 44 -3.74 -1.58 -32.71
CA ALA A 44 -3.85 -0.86 -33.98
C ALA A 44 -5.26 -0.53 -34.54
N ASN A 45 -6.35 -0.87 -33.81
CA ASN A 45 -7.76 -0.44 -33.93
C ASN A 45 -8.75 -1.61 -33.88
N SER A 46 -9.24 -1.93 -32.68
CA SER A 46 -10.68 -1.88 -32.38
C SER A 46 -10.96 -2.11 -30.89
N LYS A 47 -11.98 -1.42 -30.36
CA LYS A 47 -12.52 -1.67 -29.01
C LYS A 47 -12.92 -3.15 -28.81
N ALA A 48 -13.27 -3.84 -29.89
CA ALA A 48 -13.66 -5.24 -29.90
C ALA A 48 -12.46 -6.18 -29.70
N GLU A 49 -11.36 -5.96 -30.40
CA GLU A 49 -10.14 -6.78 -30.25
C GLU A 49 -9.52 -6.62 -28.85
N CYS A 50 -9.59 -5.43 -28.26
CA CYS A 50 -9.11 -5.24 -26.88
C CYS A 50 -9.99 -5.97 -25.85
N GLN A 51 -11.32 -5.96 -26.05
CA GLN A 51 -12.23 -6.71 -25.18
C GLN A 51 -12.06 -8.22 -25.34
N GLU A 52 -11.85 -8.67 -26.58
CA GLU A 52 -11.60 -10.06 -26.89
C GLU A 52 -10.26 -10.54 -26.31
N TYR A 53 -9.22 -9.71 -26.38
CA TYR A 53 -7.94 -9.98 -25.74
C TYR A 53 -8.09 -10.10 -24.21
N ASN A 54 -8.77 -9.15 -23.57
CA ASN A 54 -8.99 -9.17 -22.12
C ASN A 54 -9.84 -10.39 -21.68
N ARG A 55 -10.82 -10.80 -22.51
CA ARG A 55 -11.60 -12.03 -22.30
C ARG A 55 -10.70 -13.27 -22.38
N GLN A 56 -9.88 -13.38 -23.42
CA GLN A 56 -8.93 -14.49 -23.59
C GLN A 56 -7.90 -14.55 -22.47
N ALA A 57 -7.43 -13.39 -21.97
CA ALA A 57 -6.53 -13.32 -20.82
C ALA A 57 -7.17 -13.85 -19.53
N ALA A 58 -8.43 -13.50 -19.28
CA ALA A 58 -9.19 -14.04 -18.15
C ALA A 58 -9.43 -15.55 -18.27
N GLU A 59 -9.80 -16.04 -19.46
CA GLU A 59 -9.99 -17.48 -19.74
C GLU A 59 -8.69 -18.28 -19.63
N ALA A 60 -7.56 -17.69 -19.98
CA ALA A 60 -6.23 -18.29 -19.83
C ALA A 60 -5.69 -18.28 -18.39
N GLY A 61 -6.43 -17.72 -17.43
CA GLY A 61 -6.01 -17.62 -16.03
C GLY A 61 -4.83 -16.67 -15.82
N CYS A 62 -4.61 -15.72 -16.73
CA CYS A 62 -3.56 -14.71 -16.60
C CYS A 62 -3.95 -13.70 -15.51
N ILE A 63 -3.53 -13.99 -14.27
CA ILE A 63 -3.73 -13.16 -13.07
C ILE A 63 -5.24 -13.05 -12.71
N GLY A 64 -5.56 -12.90 -11.42
CA GLY A 64 -6.93 -12.89 -10.89
C GLY A 64 -7.75 -11.68 -11.34
N LEU A 65 -8.04 -11.59 -12.65
CA LEU A 65 -8.94 -10.61 -13.23
C LEU A 65 -10.36 -10.93 -12.76
N THR A 66 -10.75 -10.31 -11.65
CA THR A 66 -12.14 -10.28 -11.22
C THR A 66 -13.01 -9.59 -12.28
N GLU A 67 -14.33 -9.79 -12.24
CA GLU A 67 -15.26 -9.04 -13.11
C GLU A 67 -15.06 -7.51 -12.98
N GLU A 68 -14.69 -7.06 -11.77
CA GLU A 68 -14.38 -5.66 -11.47
C GLU A 68 -13.10 -5.19 -12.16
N ALA A 69 -12.02 -5.98 -12.15
CA ALA A 69 -10.80 -5.67 -12.89
C ALA A 69 -11.06 -5.60 -14.40
N LEU A 70 -11.87 -6.51 -14.95
CA LEU A 70 -12.27 -6.48 -16.37
C LEU A 70 -13.08 -5.23 -16.73
N ALA A 71 -13.96 -4.78 -15.82
CA ALA A 71 -14.72 -3.54 -16.02
C ALA A 71 -13.79 -2.32 -16.07
N ILE A 72 -12.75 -2.28 -15.21
CA ILE A 72 -11.76 -1.21 -15.18
C ILE A 72 -10.90 -1.20 -16.45
N LEU A 73 -10.40 -2.35 -16.89
CA LEU A 73 -9.64 -2.47 -18.14
C LEU A 73 -10.46 -1.94 -19.32
N LYS A 74 -11.76 -2.27 -19.35
CA LYS A 74 -12.71 -1.81 -20.38
C LYS A 74 -12.97 -0.29 -20.31
N ASP A 75 -13.17 0.27 -19.12
CA ASP A 75 -13.38 1.72 -18.93
C ASP A 75 -12.15 2.52 -19.34
N LYS A 76 -10.97 2.07 -18.90
CA LYS A 76 -9.70 2.79 -19.05
C LYS A 76 -8.98 2.50 -20.37
N LYS A 77 -9.55 1.64 -21.23
CA LYS A 77 -8.94 1.15 -22.47
C LYS A 77 -7.53 0.56 -22.25
N LEU A 78 -7.41 -0.24 -21.21
CA LEU A 78 -6.19 -0.95 -20.85
C LEU A 78 -6.27 -2.40 -21.31
N VAL A 79 -5.10 -3.00 -21.55
CA VAL A 79 -4.95 -4.40 -21.94
C VAL A 79 -4.43 -5.19 -20.74
N ALA A 80 -5.02 -6.35 -20.46
CA ALA A 80 -4.47 -7.29 -19.47
C ALA A 80 -3.10 -7.80 -19.95
N GLY A 81 -2.09 -7.92 -19.09
CA GLY A 81 -0.81 -8.53 -19.48
C GLY A 81 -0.84 -10.05 -19.39
N CYS A 82 -0.77 -10.77 -20.52
CA CYS A 82 -0.44 -12.20 -20.56
C CYS A 82 0.95 -12.42 -21.14
N ILE A 83 1.77 -13.28 -20.51
CA ILE A 83 3.04 -13.74 -21.08
C ILE A 83 2.76 -14.81 -22.14
N PHE A 84 2.73 -14.42 -23.42
CA PHE A 84 2.82 -15.37 -24.54
C PHE A 84 4.20 -15.29 -25.19
N LYS A 85 4.71 -16.46 -25.58
CA LYS A 85 6.11 -16.78 -25.89
C LYS A 85 6.78 -15.92 -26.98
N ASP A 86 6.01 -15.18 -27.79
CA ASP A 86 6.51 -14.49 -29.00
C ASP A 86 6.12 -12.99 -29.12
N PHE A 87 5.62 -12.33 -28.08
CA PHE A 87 5.30 -10.89 -28.15
C PHE A 87 6.03 -10.07 -27.08
N LYS A 88 6.59 -8.92 -27.48
CA LYS A 88 7.28 -7.99 -26.57
C LYS A 88 6.31 -7.51 -25.48
N LEU A 89 6.51 -8.05 -24.29
CA LEU A 89 5.74 -7.80 -23.09
C LEU A 89 5.91 -6.37 -22.57
N GLN A 90 4.81 -5.76 -22.14
CA GLN A 90 4.81 -4.82 -21.04
C GLN A 90 4.15 -5.49 -19.83
N PHE A 91 4.86 -5.45 -18.72
CA PHE A 91 4.48 -6.11 -17.49
C PHE A 91 3.55 -5.16 -16.71
N THR A 92 2.28 -5.54 -16.52
CA THR A 92 1.57 -5.14 -15.30
C THR A 92 2.23 -5.90 -14.16
N PHE A 93 3.24 -5.29 -13.55
CA PHE A 93 3.78 -5.80 -12.30
C PHE A 93 2.72 -5.59 -11.22
N THR A 94 2.01 -6.65 -10.83
CA THR A 94 1.53 -6.72 -9.45
C THR A 94 2.79 -6.61 -8.61
N CYS A 95 2.95 -5.51 -7.86
CA CYS A 95 4.05 -5.45 -6.89
C CYS A 95 3.80 -6.62 -5.94
N LYS A 96 4.57 -7.71 -6.07
CA LYS A 96 4.65 -8.75 -5.02
C LYS A 96 5.13 -8.15 -3.69
N CYS A 97 5.69 -6.96 -3.79
CA CYS A 97 6.05 -6.05 -2.73
C CYS A 97 4.82 -5.59 -1.94
N GLY A 98 4.90 -5.77 -0.63
CA GLY A 98 4.23 -4.94 0.35
C GLY A 98 4.31 -3.46 0.00
N CYS A 99 3.18 -2.78 -0.10
CA CYS A 99 3.14 -1.34 -0.40
C CYS A 99 2.05 -0.65 0.43
N PHE A 100 2.23 0.64 0.63
CA PHE A 100 1.27 1.53 1.26
C PHE A 100 0.26 2.08 0.26
N HIS A 101 -0.96 2.35 0.74
CA HIS A 101 -1.90 3.22 0.05
C HIS A 101 -1.34 4.67 -0.06
N PRO A 102 -1.60 5.42 -1.14
CA PRO A 102 -1.05 6.78 -1.37
C PRO A 102 -1.29 7.76 -0.23
N SER A 103 -2.44 7.63 0.44
CA SER A 103 -2.84 8.52 1.55
C SER A 103 -2.24 8.13 2.90
N THR A 104 -1.35 7.14 2.95
CA THR A 104 -0.68 6.77 4.21
C THR A 104 0.35 7.84 4.53
N ASP A 105 0.21 8.48 5.68
CA ASP A 105 1.16 9.45 6.19
C ASP A 105 2.33 8.73 6.86
N ILE A 106 3.54 9.16 6.52
CA ILE A 106 4.79 8.71 7.10
C ILE A 106 5.36 9.84 7.96
N LEU A 107 5.90 9.49 9.13
CA LEU A 107 6.58 10.46 9.98
C LEU A 107 7.97 10.82 9.43
N THR A 108 8.13 12.07 8.99
CA THR A 108 9.36 12.63 8.39
C THR A 108 9.94 13.77 9.22
N SER A 109 11.12 14.28 8.83
CA SER A 109 11.75 15.48 9.42
C SER A 109 10.90 16.75 9.35
N THR A 110 9.91 16.79 8.44
CA THR A 110 8.95 17.89 8.31
C THR A 110 7.59 17.63 8.97
N GLY A 111 7.44 16.49 9.66
CA GLY A 111 6.18 16.02 10.23
C GLY A 111 5.54 14.90 9.40
N GLN A 112 4.22 14.78 9.48
CA GLN A 112 3.47 13.75 8.75
C GLN A 112 3.35 14.10 7.26
N THR A 113 3.84 13.22 6.39
CA THR A 113 3.86 13.40 4.94
C THR A 113 3.33 12.15 4.25
N SER A 114 2.40 12.32 3.32
CA SER A 114 1.86 11.19 2.56
C SER A 114 2.92 10.49 1.71
N VAL A 115 2.87 9.16 1.66
CA VAL A 115 3.87 8.31 1.00
C VAL A 115 4.04 8.61 -0.48
N ASP A 116 2.97 9.02 -1.17
CA ASP A 116 3.00 9.40 -2.58
C ASP A 116 3.89 10.63 -2.83
N LYS A 117 3.90 11.59 -1.90
CA LYS A 117 4.77 12.78 -1.96
C LYS A 117 6.22 12.42 -1.68
N ILE A 118 6.47 11.51 -0.73
CA ILE A 118 7.82 11.03 -0.43
C ILE A 118 8.41 10.34 -1.66
N VAL A 119 7.67 9.40 -2.26
CA VAL A 119 8.13 8.71 -3.47
C VAL A 119 8.26 9.65 -4.68
N ALA A 120 7.48 10.73 -4.76
CA ALA A 120 7.60 11.72 -5.82
C ALA A 120 8.85 12.61 -5.71
N ALA A 121 9.40 12.78 -4.50
CA ALA A 121 10.57 13.61 -4.25
C ALA A 121 11.38 13.08 -3.05
N PRO A 122 12.03 11.89 -3.18
CA PRO A 122 12.68 11.22 -2.05
C PRO A 122 13.78 12.07 -1.42
N ASP A 123 14.55 12.82 -2.22
CA ASP A 123 15.64 13.69 -1.74
C ASP A 123 15.16 14.90 -0.89
N MET A 124 13.85 15.12 -0.78
CA MET A 124 13.27 16.22 -0.01
C MET A 124 12.87 15.82 1.42
N TYR A 125 12.89 14.53 1.73
CA TYR A 125 12.40 14.02 2.99
C TYR A 125 13.39 13.06 3.62
N GLU A 126 13.58 13.21 4.93
CA GLU A 126 14.22 12.21 5.75
C GLU A 126 13.14 11.57 6.63
N VAL A 127 13.15 10.24 6.74
CA VAL A 127 12.16 9.47 7.50
C VAL A 127 12.69 9.21 8.90
N HIS A 128 11.82 9.28 9.90
CA HIS A 128 12.23 8.99 11.27
C HIS A 128 12.77 7.56 11.43
N ALA A 129 13.93 7.44 12.05
CA ALA A 129 14.51 6.16 12.43
C ALA A 129 13.98 5.70 13.79
N PHE A 130 13.88 4.39 13.99
CA PHE A 130 13.44 3.77 15.24
C PHE A 130 14.54 2.85 15.76
N THR A 131 14.52 2.54 17.05
CA THR A 131 15.39 1.49 17.62
C THR A 131 14.82 0.11 17.30
N ALA A 132 15.60 -0.96 17.54
CA ALA A 132 15.13 -2.33 17.37
C ALA A 132 13.90 -2.65 18.24
N GLU A 133 13.76 -1.95 19.37
CA GLU A 133 12.63 -2.03 20.29
C GLU A 133 11.44 -1.14 19.86
N GLY A 134 11.49 -0.55 18.66
CA GLY A 134 10.45 0.34 18.14
C GLY A 134 10.38 1.69 18.85
N GLN A 135 11.40 2.05 19.63
CA GLN A 135 11.43 3.35 20.28
C GLN A 135 11.87 4.42 19.30
N TYR A 136 11.33 5.62 19.49
CA TYR A 136 11.70 6.77 18.68
C TYR A 136 13.18 7.10 18.87
N SER A 137 13.91 7.18 17.77
CA SER A 137 15.23 7.81 17.76
C SER A 137 15.07 9.27 17.32
N ASN A 138 15.87 10.18 17.87
CA ASN A 138 15.96 11.56 17.34
C ASN A 138 16.76 11.62 16.02
N LEU A 139 16.88 10.49 15.31
CA LEU A 139 17.62 10.35 14.07
C LEU A 139 16.65 10.21 12.90
N PHE A 140 17.18 10.51 11.72
CA PHE A 140 16.47 10.45 10.46
C PHE A 140 17.32 9.69 9.45
N ASN A 141 16.64 8.97 8.57
CA ASN A 141 17.23 8.19 7.51
C ASN A 141 16.79 8.76 6.16
N ASP A 142 17.75 8.87 5.24
CA ASP A 142 17.49 9.22 3.85
C ASP A 142 16.63 8.13 3.18
N VAL A 143 15.80 8.55 2.22
CA VAL A 143 15.09 7.65 1.32
C VAL A 143 15.96 7.36 0.10
N TYR A 144 16.41 6.13 -0.08
CA TYR A 144 17.40 5.79 -1.12
C TYR A 144 16.86 4.89 -2.24
N ASP A 145 15.74 4.20 -2.01
CA ASP A 145 15.07 3.40 -3.02
C ASP A 145 13.56 3.63 -2.93
N VAL A 146 12.89 3.64 -4.09
CA VAL A 146 11.45 3.88 -4.17
C VAL A 146 10.84 2.92 -5.16
N THR A 147 9.68 2.38 -4.80
CA THR A 147 8.88 1.53 -5.68
C THR A 147 7.45 2.03 -5.74
N ARG A 148 6.86 1.87 -6.91
CA ARG A 148 5.45 2.19 -7.16
C ARG A 148 4.91 1.23 -8.21
N GLY A 149 3.66 0.85 -8.05
CA GLY A 149 3.02 -0.07 -8.97
C GLY A 149 1.51 0.04 -8.88
N ASP A 150 0.84 -0.38 -9.93
CA ASP A 150 -0.60 -0.50 -9.90
C ASP A 150 -0.96 -1.77 -9.10
N ASN A 151 -1.91 -1.62 -8.18
CA ASN A 151 -2.40 -2.70 -7.35
C ASN A 151 -3.77 -3.15 -7.86
N LEU A 152 -3.89 -4.45 -8.10
CA LEU A 152 -5.11 -5.11 -8.57
C LEU A 152 -5.73 -6.05 -7.52
N GLU A 153 -5.02 -6.28 -6.42
CA GLU A 153 -5.46 -7.13 -5.32
C GLU A 153 -6.14 -6.28 -4.23
N PRO A 154 -7.05 -6.84 -3.42
CA PRO A 154 -7.59 -6.11 -2.28
C PRO A 154 -6.49 -5.64 -1.32
N LEU A 155 -6.71 -4.48 -0.69
CA LEU A 155 -5.86 -4.01 0.41
C LEU A 155 -6.30 -4.65 1.73
N VAL A 156 -5.36 -4.67 2.67
CA VAL A 156 -5.62 -4.92 4.08
C VAL A 156 -5.77 -3.57 4.77
N ALA A 157 -6.95 -3.30 5.32
CA ALA A 157 -7.20 -2.17 6.20
C ALA A 157 -7.10 -2.60 7.65
N ILE A 158 -6.31 -1.86 8.42
CA ILE A 158 -6.01 -2.13 9.82
C ILE A 158 -6.37 -0.88 10.62
N SER A 159 -7.13 -1.04 11.70
CA SER A 159 -7.45 0.01 12.66
C SER A 159 -6.97 -0.39 14.05
N ALA A 160 -6.26 0.49 14.74
CA ALA A 160 -5.78 0.27 16.11
C ALA A 160 -5.53 1.59 16.83
N GLY A 161 -6.12 1.77 18.01
CA GLY A 161 -5.88 2.96 18.86
C GLY A 161 -6.28 4.28 18.20
N GLY A 162 -7.33 4.25 17.36
CA GLY A 162 -7.78 5.42 16.60
C GLY A 162 -6.89 5.79 15.41
N ARG A 163 -6.05 4.86 14.95
CA ARG A 163 -5.19 4.99 13.77
C ARG A 163 -5.65 3.98 12.73
N ASP A 164 -5.71 4.41 11.48
CA ASP A 164 -6.07 3.55 10.35
C ASP A 164 -4.96 3.53 9.33
N VAL A 165 -4.70 2.39 8.72
CA VAL A 165 -3.70 2.25 7.67
C VAL A 165 -4.16 1.20 6.66
N LYS A 166 -3.83 1.43 5.39
CA LYS A 166 -4.15 0.52 4.29
C LYS A 166 -2.89 0.13 3.57
N VAL A 167 -2.65 -1.16 3.46
CA VAL A 167 -1.45 -1.74 2.87
C VAL A 167 -1.79 -2.94 2.01
N THR A 168 -0.89 -3.34 1.11
CA THR A 168 -1.07 -4.59 0.37
C THR A 168 -0.86 -5.80 1.30
N ALA A 169 -1.41 -6.95 0.91
CA ALA A 169 -1.39 -8.19 1.68
C ALA A 169 0.02 -8.63 2.15
N SER A 170 1.07 -8.32 1.37
CA SER A 170 2.45 -8.73 1.66
C SER A 170 3.24 -7.70 2.49
N HIS A 171 2.62 -6.60 2.92
CA HIS A 171 3.33 -5.54 3.61
C HIS A 171 3.79 -5.97 5.01
N PRO A 172 5.05 -5.73 5.39
CA PRO A 172 5.59 -6.09 6.70
C PRO A 172 5.01 -5.18 7.79
N VAL A 173 4.45 -5.80 8.83
CA VAL A 173 3.85 -5.14 9.99
C VAL A 173 4.56 -5.61 11.24
N LEU A 174 5.00 -4.66 12.07
CA LEU A 174 5.61 -4.97 13.35
C LEU A 174 4.53 -5.31 14.36
N VAL A 175 4.69 -6.45 15.02
CA VAL A 175 3.73 -6.99 15.99
C VAL A 175 4.41 -7.54 17.23
N LEU A 176 3.68 -7.49 18.33
CA LEU A 176 3.96 -8.24 19.54
C LEU A 176 2.94 -9.38 19.64
N ALA A 177 3.39 -10.58 20.00
CA ALA A 177 2.46 -11.62 20.43
C ALA A 177 1.81 -11.19 21.76
N GLN A 178 0.54 -11.53 21.97
CA GLN A 178 -0.14 -11.15 23.22
C GLN A 178 0.58 -11.72 24.45
N GLY A 179 1.03 -10.83 25.33
CA GLY A 179 1.78 -11.18 26.54
C GLY A 179 3.29 -11.36 26.33
N ASP A 180 3.79 -11.08 25.13
CA ASP A 180 5.21 -11.07 24.78
C ASP A 180 5.77 -9.64 24.80
N SER A 181 7.09 -9.51 24.98
CA SER A 181 7.84 -8.27 24.87
C SER A 181 8.61 -8.14 23.55
N ASP A 182 8.76 -9.24 22.81
CA ASP A 182 9.63 -9.29 21.64
C ASP A 182 8.88 -8.89 20.37
N ILE A 183 9.35 -7.83 19.72
CA ILE A 183 8.80 -7.36 18.45
C ILE A 183 9.18 -8.36 17.35
N THR A 184 8.17 -8.78 16.59
CA THR A 184 8.32 -9.63 15.40
C THR A 184 7.71 -8.93 14.20
N VAL A 185 8.03 -9.44 13.00
CA VAL A 185 7.48 -8.89 11.75
C VAL A 185 6.64 -9.95 11.06
N VAL A 186 5.40 -9.60 10.74
CA VAL A 186 4.47 -10.46 10.00
C VAL A 186 3.95 -9.75 8.76
N LYS A 187 3.46 -10.50 7.78
CA LYS A 187 2.78 -9.87 6.63
C LYS A 187 1.38 -9.44 7.05
N ALA A 188 0.87 -8.35 6.48
CA ALA A 188 -0.46 -7.82 6.78
C ALA A 188 -1.57 -8.87 6.61
N LYS A 189 -1.48 -9.75 5.59
CA LYS A 189 -2.43 -10.85 5.39
C LYS A 189 -2.44 -11.90 6.51
N ASP A 190 -1.33 -12.03 7.22
CA ASP A 190 -1.11 -13.04 8.27
C ASP A 190 -1.41 -12.46 9.67
N LEU A 191 -1.83 -11.19 9.76
CA LEU A 191 -2.30 -10.59 11.02
C LEU A 191 -3.52 -11.33 11.58
N ASP A 192 -3.49 -11.58 12.88
CA ASP A 192 -4.58 -12.14 13.66
C ASP A 192 -4.82 -11.24 14.89
N PRO A 193 -5.97 -10.54 14.98
CA PRO A 193 -6.30 -9.68 16.13
C PRO A 193 -6.36 -10.42 17.48
N ALA A 194 -6.54 -11.75 17.47
CA ALA A 194 -6.55 -12.55 18.69
C ALA A 194 -5.13 -12.89 19.20
N LEU A 195 -4.12 -12.83 18.34
CA LEU A 195 -2.75 -13.22 18.66
C LEU A 195 -1.78 -12.04 18.67
N HIS A 196 -2.06 -11.01 17.89
CA HIS A 196 -1.13 -9.91 17.64
C HIS A 196 -1.64 -8.57 18.20
N GLN A 197 -0.69 -7.79 18.70
CA GLN A 197 -0.82 -6.35 18.95
C GLN A 197 0.10 -5.60 17.99
N LEU A 198 -0.31 -4.42 17.53
CA LEU A 198 0.55 -3.55 16.73
C LEU A 198 1.45 -2.72 17.63
N VAL A 199 2.52 -2.17 17.07
CA VAL A 199 3.44 -1.29 17.80
C VAL A 199 3.21 0.16 17.34
N LEU A 200 3.02 1.07 18.29
CA LEU A 200 2.89 2.51 18.05
C LEU A 200 4.26 3.17 17.86
N ALA A 201 4.29 4.30 17.16
CA ALA A 201 5.43 5.21 17.19
C ALA A 201 5.62 5.75 18.62
N GLY A 202 6.58 5.17 19.34
CA GLY A 202 6.74 5.30 20.78
C GLY A 202 7.08 3.99 21.49
N GLY A 203 6.89 2.85 20.80
CA GLY A 203 7.20 1.51 21.30
C GLY A 203 6.05 0.83 22.05
N ASP A 204 4.96 1.57 22.34
CA ASP A 204 3.80 1.02 23.03
C ASP A 204 3.01 0.03 22.15
N ALA A 205 2.55 -1.06 22.75
CA ALA A 205 1.65 -2.01 22.10
C ALA A 205 0.21 -1.46 22.05
N VAL A 206 -0.50 -1.74 20.95
CA VAL A 206 -1.91 -1.39 20.77
C VAL A 206 -2.70 -2.56 20.19
N VAL A 207 -3.92 -2.77 20.70
CA VAL A 207 -4.82 -3.83 20.22
C VAL A 207 -5.39 -3.43 18.87
N ILE A 208 -5.55 -4.42 17.98
CA ILE A 208 -6.22 -4.24 16.68
C ILE A 208 -7.73 -4.12 16.92
N ASP A 209 -8.28 -2.95 16.65
CA ASP A 209 -9.71 -2.65 16.78
C ASP A 209 -10.51 -3.25 15.62
N SER A 210 -9.97 -3.19 14.40
CA SER A 210 -10.56 -3.82 13.22
C SER A 210 -9.51 -4.22 12.19
N LEU A 211 -9.80 -5.31 11.47
CA LEU A 211 -8.97 -5.86 10.41
C LEU A 211 -9.87 -6.34 9.27
N ASP A 212 -9.77 -5.69 8.11
CA ASP A 212 -10.43 -6.11 6.88
C ASP A 212 -9.37 -6.44 5.82
N LYS A 213 -9.28 -7.71 5.42
CA LYS A 213 -8.29 -8.21 4.46
C LYS A 213 -8.74 -8.10 3.00
N ASN A 214 -9.95 -7.60 2.75
CA ASN A 214 -10.59 -7.64 1.43
C ASN A 214 -11.09 -6.26 0.98
N VAL A 215 -10.42 -5.17 1.35
CA VAL A 215 -10.85 -3.81 0.96
C VAL A 215 -10.61 -3.62 -0.54
N PRO A 216 -11.65 -3.41 -1.36
CA PRO A 216 -11.48 -3.19 -2.79
C PRO A 216 -10.68 -1.91 -3.05
N TYR A 217 -9.62 -2.03 -3.83
CA TYR A 217 -8.80 -0.90 -4.23
C TYR A 217 -8.09 -1.19 -5.54
N TYR A 218 -8.27 -0.27 -6.49
CA TYR A 218 -7.60 -0.29 -7.78
C TYR A 218 -6.92 1.05 -7.97
N GLY A 219 -5.60 1.05 -7.87
CA GLY A 219 -4.84 2.28 -7.90
C GLY A 219 -3.38 2.03 -7.63
N ARG A 220 -2.61 3.12 -7.65
CA ARG A 220 -1.17 3.06 -7.42
C ARG A 220 -0.88 2.91 -5.93
N VAL A 221 0.01 2.00 -5.60
CA VAL A 221 0.58 1.82 -4.28
C VAL A 221 2.06 2.17 -4.30
N TYR A 222 2.60 2.49 -3.13
CA TYR A 222 3.93 3.08 -2.99
C TYR A 222 4.69 2.38 -1.85
N ASN A 223 5.98 2.19 -2.03
CA ASN A 223 6.89 1.84 -0.93
C ASN A 223 8.26 2.46 -1.19
N PHE A 224 9.13 2.44 -0.21
CA PHE A 224 10.47 3.01 -0.27
C PHE A 224 11.38 2.26 0.71
N SER A 225 12.69 2.45 0.58
CA SER A 225 13.68 1.97 1.55
C SER A 225 14.35 3.17 2.21
N THR A 226 14.57 3.07 3.52
CA THR A 226 15.30 4.06 4.34
C THR A 226 16.62 3.51 4.84
N GLY A 227 17.59 4.39 5.09
CA GLY A 227 18.88 3.97 5.65
C GLY A 227 19.87 3.57 4.56
N THR A 228 20.64 2.51 4.81
CA THR A 228 21.61 1.97 3.83
C THR A 228 21.48 0.45 3.74
N GLU A 229 22.00 -0.20 2.71
CA GLU A 229 21.92 -1.68 2.67
C GLU A 229 22.67 -2.37 3.83
N GLU A 230 23.62 -1.66 4.44
CA GLU A 230 24.45 -2.10 5.57
C GLU A 230 23.88 -1.68 6.93
N SER A 231 22.74 -0.97 6.97
CA SER A 231 22.15 -0.49 8.22
C SER A 231 21.40 -1.57 9.01
N ASP A 232 21.20 -1.32 10.30
CA ASP A 232 20.49 -2.25 11.17
C ASP A 232 19.01 -2.36 10.75
N MET A 233 18.33 -3.47 11.07
CA MET A 233 16.90 -3.64 10.80
C MET A 233 16.04 -2.48 11.35
N ALA A 234 16.51 -1.84 12.41
CA ALA A 234 15.91 -0.70 13.05
C ALA A 234 15.76 0.52 12.10
N ASP A 235 16.71 0.68 11.17
CA ASP A 235 16.72 1.76 10.18
C ASP A 235 15.69 1.57 9.05
N HIS A 236 15.08 0.38 9.00
CA HIS A 236 14.08 -0.05 8.03
C HIS A 236 12.66 -0.14 8.63
N ILE A 237 12.49 0.41 9.83
CA ILE A 237 11.20 0.60 10.49
C ILE A 237 10.73 2.02 10.24
N VAL A 238 9.47 2.19 9.85
CA VAL A 238 8.85 3.49 9.60
C VAL A 238 7.57 3.63 10.40
N SER A 239 7.19 4.87 10.74
CA SER A 239 5.87 5.15 11.30
C SER A 239 4.90 5.51 10.19
N ALA A 240 3.92 4.63 9.94
CA ALA A 240 2.82 4.80 9.00
C ALA A 240 1.51 5.07 9.76
N ASN A 241 0.97 6.27 9.65
CA ASN A 241 -0.18 6.77 10.42
C ASN A 241 -0.02 6.61 11.94
N GLY A 242 1.23 6.56 12.42
CA GLY A 242 1.59 6.34 13.83
C GLY A 242 1.72 4.88 14.25
N LEU A 243 1.60 3.92 13.33
CA LEU A 243 1.87 2.49 13.53
C LEU A 243 3.24 2.15 12.94
N LEU A 244 4.02 1.28 13.61
CA LEU A 244 5.31 0.86 13.09
C LEU A 244 5.15 -0.22 12.02
N MET A 245 5.78 0.00 10.88
CA MET A 245 5.77 -0.89 9.73
C MET A 245 7.17 -1.04 9.16
N GLY A 246 7.37 -2.10 8.37
CA GLY A 246 8.62 -2.28 7.64
C GLY A 246 8.61 -1.53 6.32
N ASP A 247 9.78 -1.06 5.91
CA ASP A 247 10.01 -0.50 4.59
C ASP A 247 10.18 -1.61 3.52
N LEU A 248 10.57 -1.22 2.31
CA LEU A 248 10.85 -2.13 1.20
C LEU A 248 12.06 -3.05 1.46
N TYR A 249 13.10 -2.57 2.15
CA TYR A 249 14.26 -3.38 2.49
C TYR A 249 13.87 -4.52 3.43
N LEU A 250 13.16 -4.21 4.53
CA LEU A 250 12.75 -5.21 5.52
C LEU A 250 11.93 -6.33 4.87
N GLN A 251 11.01 -5.95 3.98
CA GLN A 251 10.24 -6.90 3.19
C GLN A 251 11.13 -7.82 2.32
N ASN A 252 12.12 -7.26 1.64
CA ASN A 252 13.02 -8.02 0.76
C ASN A 252 13.89 -8.99 1.57
N THR A 253 14.33 -8.59 2.75
CA THR A 253 15.09 -9.44 3.68
C THR A 253 14.25 -10.62 4.15
N LEU A 254 13.01 -10.38 4.60
CA LEU A 254 12.07 -11.44 4.99
C LEU A 254 11.77 -12.41 3.82
N GLY A 255 11.67 -11.88 2.60
CA GLY A 255 11.48 -12.69 1.40
C GLY A 255 12.65 -13.64 1.12
N LYS A 256 13.89 -13.15 1.26
CA LYS A 256 15.12 -13.95 1.07
C LYS A 256 15.23 -15.06 2.13
N GLU A 257 14.96 -14.75 3.39
CA GLU A 257 15.01 -15.72 4.49
C GLU A 257 13.99 -16.85 4.30
N ALA A 258 12.75 -16.51 3.97
CA ALA A 258 11.70 -17.49 3.70
C ALA A 258 12.07 -18.43 2.54
N ALA A 259 12.63 -17.90 1.45
CA ALA A 259 13.10 -18.69 0.32
C ALA A 259 14.28 -19.62 0.69
N ALA A 260 15.20 -19.13 1.52
CA ALA A 260 16.33 -19.93 2.00
C ALA A 260 15.90 -21.08 2.91
N ILE A 261 14.87 -20.89 3.76
CA ILE A 261 14.29 -21.96 4.57
C ILE A 261 13.63 -23.01 3.67
N GLN A 262 12.84 -22.58 2.70
CA GLN A 262 12.16 -23.50 1.77
C GLN A 262 13.15 -24.33 0.96
N ALA A 263 14.26 -23.75 0.51
CA ALA A 263 15.30 -24.46 -0.24
C ALA A 263 16.06 -25.53 0.59
N ARG A 264 15.94 -25.50 1.92
CA ARG A 264 16.56 -26.46 2.84
C ARG A 264 15.65 -27.62 3.24
N GLN A 265 14.36 -27.57 2.86
CA GLN A 265 13.37 -28.62 3.11
C GLN A 265 13.26 -29.57 1.91
#